data_AF-A0A523XR54-F1
#
_entry.id   AF-A0A523XR54-F1
#
_cell.length_a   1.000
_cell.length_b   1.000
_cell.length_c   1.000
_cell.angle_alpha   90.00
_cell.angle_beta   90.00
_cell.angle_gamma   90.00
#
_symmetry.space_group_name_H-M   'P 1'
#
loop_
_entity.id
_entity.type
_entity.pdbx_description
1 polymer ?
#
loop_
_entity_poly.entity_id
_entity_poly.type
_entity_poly.pdbx_seq_one_letter_code
_entity_poly.pdbx_strand_id
1 'polypeptide(L)'
;MEHEVLYRSAYALLRVKLEKGEAISAEAGAMVSMSSGVALQTTAKGGLFGALKRSMLGGESFFLNTFTADEGGEMTLAPTLPGDVLSIELGGET
;
A
#
# COMPACT_ATOMS: atom_id res chain seq x y z
N MET A 1 -1.34 7.72 11.64
CA MET A 1 -1.43 7.86 10.17
C MET A 1 -2.72 8.57 9.75
N GLU A 2 -2.59 9.82 9.30
CA GLU A 2 -3.69 10.61 8.72
C GLU A 2 -3.93 10.18 7.26
N HIS A 3 -5.18 10.07 6.82
CA HIS A 3 -5.50 9.71 5.44
C HIS A 3 -6.79 10.37 4.94
N GLU A 4 -6.87 10.53 3.62
CA GLU A 4 -8.04 11.10 2.93
C GLU A 4 -8.26 10.39 1.59
N VAL A 5 -9.52 10.11 1.25
CA VAL A 5 -9.90 9.57 -0.07
C VAL A 5 -10.34 10.71 -0.98
N LEU A 6 -9.54 11.00 -1.99
CA LEU A 6 -9.80 11.98 -3.05
C LEU A 6 -10.52 11.30 -4.24
N TYR A 7 -11.23 12.10 -5.04
CA TYR A 7 -11.82 11.67 -6.33
C TYR A 7 -12.69 10.40 -6.25
N ARG A 8 -13.53 10.28 -5.20
CA ARG A 8 -14.39 9.12 -4.92
C ARG A 8 -15.23 8.63 -6.11
N SER A 9 -15.81 7.43 -5.92
CA SER A 9 -16.71 6.69 -6.84
C SER A 9 -16.04 5.90 -7.96
N ALA A 10 -15.35 6.54 -8.91
CA ALA A 10 -14.89 5.85 -10.12
C ALA A 10 -13.37 5.69 -10.23
N TYR A 11 -12.61 6.65 -9.70
CA TYR A 11 -11.14 6.67 -9.78
C TYR A 11 -10.55 7.27 -8.50
N ALA A 12 -10.90 6.66 -7.37
CA ALA A 12 -10.47 7.15 -6.07
C ALA A 12 -8.94 7.10 -5.91
N LEU A 13 -8.41 8.13 -5.26
CA LEU A 13 -7.00 8.24 -4.89
C LEU A 13 -6.92 8.38 -3.37
N LEU A 14 -6.22 7.46 -2.72
CA LEU A 14 -5.95 7.54 -1.29
C LEU A 14 -4.69 8.38 -1.06
N ARG A 15 -4.82 9.48 -0.32
CA ARG A 15 -3.70 10.29 0.16
C ARG A 15 -3.42 9.93 1.62
N VAL A 16 -2.16 9.65 1.93
CA VAL A 16 -1.72 9.24 3.26
C VAL A 16 -0.55 10.11 3.70
N LYS A 17 -0.64 10.65 4.92
CA LYS A 17 0.50 11.29 5.58
C LYS A 17 1.09 10.34 6.60
N LEU A 18 2.39 10.14 6.48
CA LEU A 18 3.20 9.31 7.36
C LEU A 18 4.09 10.21 8.21
N GLU A 19 4.01 10.02 9.52
CA GLU A 19 5.02 10.56 10.44
C GLU A 19 6.31 9.72 10.38
N LYS A 20 7.42 10.28 10.84
CA LYS A 20 8.70 9.56 10.92
C LYS A 20 8.54 8.22 11.65
N GLY A 21 8.95 7.14 11.00
CA GLY A 21 8.88 5.77 11.51
C GLY A 21 7.55 5.05 11.23
N GLU A 22 6.51 5.75 10.76
CA GLU A 22 5.29 5.09 10.30
C GLU A 22 5.54 4.33 8.99
N ALA A 23 4.83 3.21 8.84
CA ALA A 23 4.92 2.37 7.65
C ALA A 23 3.53 1.92 7.20
N ILE A 24 3.38 1.78 5.88
CA ILE A 24 2.17 1.26 5.24
C ILE A 24 2.55 0.19 4.22
N SER A 25 1.75 -0.88 4.16
CA SER A 25 1.86 -1.89 3.12
C SER A 25 0.79 -1.67 2.04
N ALA A 26 1.18 -1.79 0.78
CA ALA A 26 0.27 -1.69 -0.36
C ALA A 26 0.61 -2.73 -1.43
N GLU A 27 -0.37 -3.07 -2.27
CA GLU A 27 -0.16 -3.95 -3.42
C GLU A 27 0.87 -3.35 -4.40
N ALA A 28 1.67 -4.21 -5.01
CA ALA A 28 2.55 -3.82 -6.11
C ALA A 28 1.74 -3.14 -7.22
N GLY A 29 2.19 -1.95 -7.64
CA GLY A 29 1.50 -1.16 -8.67
C GLY A 29 0.46 -0.17 -8.15
N ALA A 30 0.06 -0.25 -6.87
CA ALA A 30 -0.90 0.70 -6.30
C ALA A 30 -0.32 2.12 -6.05
N MET A 31 1.02 2.25 -5.95
CA MET A 31 1.66 3.52 -5.65
C MET A 31 1.66 4.47 -6.86
N VAL A 32 1.15 5.69 -6.64
CA VAL A 32 1.10 6.75 -7.65
C VAL A 32 2.20 7.79 -7.44
N SER A 33 2.42 8.21 -6.20
CA SER A 33 3.47 9.17 -5.84
C SER A 33 3.89 9.00 -4.37
N MET A 34 5.09 9.45 -4.04
CA MET A 34 5.59 9.52 -2.67
C MET A 34 6.60 10.66 -2.50
N SER A 35 6.65 11.23 -1.31
CA SER A 35 7.66 12.19 -0.91
C SER A 35 9.06 11.54 -0.82
N SER A 36 10.13 12.31 -0.99
CA SER A 36 11.51 11.80 -0.91
C SER A 36 11.88 11.24 0.46
N GLY A 37 11.17 11.64 1.52
CA GLY A 37 11.33 11.12 2.88
C GLY A 37 10.65 9.76 3.13
N VAL A 38 10.04 9.15 2.11
CA VAL A 38 9.41 7.82 2.19
C VAL A 38 10.24 6.81 1.40
N ALA A 39 10.79 5.82 2.09
CA ALA A 39 11.58 4.74 1.52
C ALA A 39 10.71 3.51 1.20
N LEU A 40 11.01 2.86 0.08
CA LEU A 40 10.37 1.60 -0.32
C LEU A 40 11.24 0.40 0.11
N GLN A 41 10.67 -0.49 0.91
CA GLN A 41 11.25 -1.79 1.23
C GLN A 41 10.36 -2.91 0.66
N THR A 42 10.77 -3.47 -0.48
CA THR A 42 10.12 -4.65 -1.06
C THR A 42 10.61 -5.92 -0.34
N THR A 43 9.75 -6.50 0.51
CA THR A 43 10.07 -7.76 1.19
C THR A 43 9.32 -8.92 0.53
N ALA A 44 10.01 -9.74 -0.26
CA ALA A 44 9.48 -11.04 -0.66
C ALA A 44 9.51 -11.99 0.55
N LYS A 45 8.45 -12.03 1.37
CA LYS A 45 8.34 -13.00 2.48
C LYS A 45 8.55 -14.42 1.93
N GLY A 46 9.64 -15.08 2.31
CA GLY A 46 9.98 -16.45 1.86
C GLY A 46 10.83 -16.55 0.58
N GLY A 47 11.48 -15.45 0.16
CA GLY A 47 12.30 -15.40 -1.06
C GLY A 47 11.45 -15.29 -2.34
N LEU A 48 12.04 -14.76 -3.41
CA LEU A 48 11.33 -14.50 -4.68
C LEU A 48 10.66 -15.77 -5.24
N PHE A 49 11.32 -16.92 -5.12
CA PHE A 49 10.79 -18.22 -5.55
C PHE A 49 9.62 -18.74 -4.70
N GLY A 50 9.68 -18.56 -3.37
CA GLY A 50 8.62 -19.00 -2.46
C GLY A 50 7.36 -18.13 -2.58
N ALA A 51 7.55 -16.83 -2.80
CA ALA A 51 6.45 -15.89 -3.09
C ALA A 51 5.79 -16.20 -4.45
N LEU A 52 6.59 -16.45 -5.50
CA LEU A 52 6.07 -16.78 -6.84
C LEU A 52 5.29 -18.10 -6.85
N LYS A 53 5.79 -19.15 -6.17
CA LYS A 53 5.10 -20.44 -6.07
C LYS A 53 3.75 -20.34 -5.35
N ARG A 54 3.59 -19.45 -4.37
CA ARG A 54 2.30 -19.21 -3.70
C ARG A 54 1.35 -18.34 -4.55
N SER A 55 1.87 -17.32 -5.21
CA SER A 55 1.07 -16.47 -6.11
C SER A 55 0.47 -17.26 -7.28
N MET A 56 1.22 -18.21 -7.86
CA MET A 56 0.71 -19.08 -8.92
C MET A 56 -0.36 -20.09 -8.46
N LEU A 57 -0.41 -20.42 -7.16
CA LEU A 57 -1.37 -21.39 -6.60
C LEU A 57 -2.62 -20.72 -6.03
N GLY A 58 -2.54 -19.44 -5.67
CA GLY A 58 -3.62 -18.70 -5.00
C GLY A 58 -4.38 -17.69 -5.86
N GLY A 59 -3.97 -17.44 -7.11
CA GLY A 59 -4.71 -16.59 -8.06
C GLY A 59 -4.67 -15.08 -7.78
N GLU A 60 -4.09 -14.64 -6.65
CA GLU A 60 -4.00 -13.23 -6.25
C GLU A 60 -2.53 -12.74 -6.23
N SER A 61 -2.33 -11.44 -6.46
CA SER A 61 -1.02 -10.77 -6.42
C SER A 61 -0.51 -10.70 -4.97
N PHE A 62 0.36 -11.63 -4.57
CA PHE A 62 0.96 -11.66 -3.23
C PHE A 62 2.14 -10.70 -3.05
N PHE A 63 2.33 -9.75 -3.96
CA PHE A 63 3.45 -8.80 -3.89
C PHE A 63 3.02 -7.54 -3.14
N LEU A 64 3.18 -7.55 -1.82
CA LEU A 64 3.05 -6.36 -0.98
C LEU A 64 4.39 -5.62 -0.91
N ASN A 65 4.33 -4.31 -1.14
CA ASN A 65 5.41 -3.38 -0.86
C ASN A 65 5.17 -2.73 0.50
N THR A 66 6.23 -2.57 1.29
CA THR A 66 6.18 -1.78 2.53
C THR A 66 6.90 -0.46 2.30
N PHE A 67 6.21 0.64 2.60
CA PHE A 67 6.73 1.99 2.53
C PHE A 67 6.90 2.51 3.96
N THR A 68 8.07 3.06 4.27
CA THR A 68 8.41 3.57 5.62
C THR A 68 8.91 5.00 5.51
N ALA A 69 8.41 5.90 6.34
CA ALA A 69 8.86 7.30 6.37
C ALA A 69 10.10 7.48 7.25
N ASP A 70 11.24 7.87 6.67
CA ASP A 70 12.49 8.08 7.41
C ASP A 70 12.52 9.45 8.13
N GLU A 71 11.85 10.45 7.54
CA GLU A 71 11.76 11.81 8.08
C GLU A 71 10.31 12.31 8.22
N GLY A 72 9.36 11.62 7.59
CA GLY A 72 7.97 12.04 7.43
C GLY A 72 7.66 12.36 5.97
N GLY A 73 6.38 12.32 5.58
CA GLY A 73 6.00 12.66 4.22
C GLY A 73 4.60 12.24 3.83
N GLU A 74 4.27 12.51 2.57
CA GLU A 74 3.01 12.13 1.95
C GLU A 74 3.24 11.09 0.85
N MET A 75 2.30 10.16 0.71
CA MET A 75 2.20 9.27 -0.44
C MET A 75 0.76 9.13 -0.91
N THR A 76 0.60 8.75 -2.18
CA THR A 76 -0.70 8.51 -2.79
C THR A 76 -0.78 7.12 -3.41
N LEU A 77 -1.92 6.46 -3.19
CA LEU A 77 -2.22 5.12 -3.70
C LEU A 77 -3.52 5.14 -4.53
N ALA A 78 -3.59 4.34 -5.59
CA ALA A 78 -4.78 4.14 -6.40
C ALA A 78 -5.03 2.65 -6.68
N PRO A 79 -6.30 2.21 -6.76
CA PRO A 79 -6.63 0.88 -7.25
C PRO A 79 -6.26 0.70 -8.73
N THR A 80 -5.90 -0.52 -9.12
CA THR A 80 -5.60 -0.87 -10.52
C THR A 80 -6.85 -0.83 -11.41
N LEU A 81 -8.02 -1.08 -10.84
CA LEU A 81 -9.30 -1.11 -11.54
C LEU A 81 -10.16 0.12 -11.16
N PRO A 82 -11.05 0.59 -12.03
CA PRO A 82 -12.00 1.65 -11.69
C PRO A 82 -12.84 1.26 -10.46
N GLY A 83 -12.98 2.19 -9.52
CA GLY A 83 -13.73 1.99 -8.29
C GLY A 83 -13.47 3.08 -7.24
N ASP A 84 -13.93 2.78 -6.02
CA ASP A 84 -13.79 3.65 -4.85
C ASP A 84 -12.87 3.02 -3.81
N VAL A 85 -12.42 3.82 -2.85
CA VAL A 85 -11.64 3.37 -1.69
C VAL A 85 -12.45 3.60 -0.41
N LEU A 86 -12.58 2.55 0.39
CA LEU A 86 -13.18 2.61 1.71
C LEU A 86 -12.13 2.33 2.78
N SER A 87 -12.09 3.18 3.80
CA SER A 87 -11.26 2.97 4.98
C SER A 87 -12.05 2.18 6.03
N ILE A 88 -11.45 1.10 6.53
CA ILE A 88 -12.04 0.23 7.55
C ILE A 88 -11.01 0.12 8.68
N GLU A 89 -11.37 0.60 9.86
CA GLU A 89 -10.54 0.46 11.05
C GLU A 89 -10.71 -0.94 11.64
N LEU A 90 -9.60 -1.64 11.88
CA LEU A 90 -9.60 -2.99 12.42
C LEU A 90 -9.50 -2.95 13.95
N GLY A 91 -10.51 -3.50 14.63
CA GLY A 91 -10.57 -3.56 16.10
C GLY A 91 -9.87 -4.75 16.75
N GLY A 92 -9.09 -5.53 16.00
CA GLY A 92 -8.41 -6.74 16.51
C GLY A 92 -9.29 -7.99 16.58
N GLU A 93 -10.43 -8.01 15.88
CA GLU A 93 -11.26 -9.21 15.73
C GLU A 93 -10.55 -10.20 14.79
N THR A 94 -10.54 -11.49 15.17
CA THR A 94 -9.82 -12.57 14.44
C THR A 94 -10.77 -13.40 13.60
#